data_AF-A0A934FUV8-F1
#
_entry.id   AF-A0A934FUV8-F1
#
_cell.length_a   1.000
_cell.length_b   1.000
_cell.length_c   1.000
_cell.angle_alpha   90.00
_cell.angle_beta   90.00
_cell.angle_gamma   90.00
#
_symmetry.space_group_name_H-M   'P 1'
#
loop_
_entity.id
_entity.type
_entity.pdbx_description
1 polymer ?
#
loop_
_entity_poly.entity_id
_entity_poly.type
_entity_poly.pdbx_seq_one_letter_code
_entity_poly.pdbx_strand_id
1 'polypeptide(L)'
;MAFRCRSMHGTELPDTRPCGSPSPRRQVRRLRAASHRGRGRSSSGWDHHVREGGSDGLFARMLAHLGDSLAAFATDLGPHFARTFVLTMTGFGRTCQENGNTGTGHGHGGAMFALGGKVKGGKVWGRWPGLAENSLYEGRDLAVTTDFRDVFAEALESQLGFEVPRAFFPQFQRGKALGFLR
;
A
#
# COMPACT_ATOMS: atom_id res chain seq x y z
N MET A 1 -5.17 5.81 -6.93
CA MET A 1 -5.23 4.67 -7.87
C MET A 1 -4.99 3.38 -7.13
N ALA A 2 -5.96 2.45 -7.02
CA ALA A 2 -5.91 1.26 -6.17
C ALA A 2 -5.24 0.02 -6.83
N PHE A 3 -4.41 -0.75 -6.11
CA PHE A 3 -3.94 -2.13 -6.42
C PHE A 3 -4.43 -3.11 -5.36
N ARG A 4 -4.81 -4.34 -5.69
CA ARG A 4 -5.39 -5.27 -4.71
C ARG A 4 -4.44 -6.39 -4.34
N CYS A 5 -3.93 -6.41 -3.10
CA CYS A 5 -2.80 -7.27 -2.75
C CYS A 5 -2.95 -8.12 -1.48
N ARG A 6 -2.10 -9.17 -1.39
CA ARG A 6 -1.95 -10.13 -0.28
C ARG A 6 -1.43 -9.46 1.00
N SER A 7 -2.02 -9.80 2.15
CA SER A 7 -1.59 -9.40 3.50
C SER A 7 -0.17 -9.91 3.84
N MET A 8 0.58 -9.15 4.65
CA MET A 8 1.94 -9.50 5.09
C MET A 8 2.01 -10.61 6.16
N HIS A 9 0.88 -11.04 6.74
CA HIS A 9 0.88 -12.00 7.87
C HIS A 9 1.26 -13.45 7.51
N GLY A 10 1.71 -13.72 6.28
CA GLY A 10 2.12 -15.05 5.81
C GLY A 10 3.58 -15.15 5.34
N THR A 11 4.42 -14.17 5.63
CA THR A 11 5.86 -14.20 5.28
C THR A 11 6.70 -13.98 6.52
N GLU A 12 7.35 -15.04 7.00
CA GLU A 12 8.43 -14.94 7.99
C GLU A 12 9.59 -14.12 7.39
N LEU A 13 9.93 -13.00 8.04
CA LEU A 13 11.12 -12.22 7.71
C LEU A 13 12.34 -12.87 8.39
N PRO A 14 13.43 -13.18 7.67
CA PRO A 14 14.65 -13.69 8.29
C PRO A 14 15.34 -12.59 9.12
N ASP A 15 15.83 -12.98 10.30
CA ASP A 15 16.59 -12.15 11.24
C ASP A 15 17.97 -11.80 10.65
N THR A 16 18.23 -10.50 10.40
CA THR A 16 19.52 -10.04 9.88
C THR A 16 20.19 -9.07 10.86
N ARG A 17 21.25 -9.54 11.52
CA ARG A 17 22.22 -8.70 12.24
C ARG A 17 23.08 -7.89 11.25
N PRO A 18 23.56 -6.70 11.62
CA PRO A 18 24.24 -5.80 10.69
C PRO A 18 25.72 -6.17 10.50
N CYS A 19 26.18 -6.26 9.25
CA CYS A 19 27.60 -6.25 8.90
C CYS A 19 27.94 -4.99 8.09
N GLY A 20 29.09 -4.40 8.38
CA GLY A 20 29.48 -3.02 8.09
C GLY A 20 29.76 -2.66 6.61
N SER A 21 29.78 -1.35 6.39
CA SER A 21 30.06 -0.64 5.12
C SER A 21 31.56 -0.55 4.78
N PRO A 22 31.93 -0.19 3.53
CA PRO A 22 32.14 1.23 3.21
C PRO A 22 31.60 1.71 1.84
N SER A 23 31.41 3.04 1.73
CA SER A 23 30.75 3.77 0.63
C SER A 23 31.59 4.01 -0.64
N PRO A 24 30.96 4.42 -1.77
CA PRO A 24 31.19 5.81 -2.19
C PRO A 24 29.93 6.57 -2.65
N ARG A 25 29.80 7.79 -2.10
CA ARG A 25 29.04 8.98 -2.54
C ARG A 25 27.96 8.80 -3.63
N ARG A 26 26.72 8.61 -3.20
CA ARG A 26 25.52 9.20 -3.84
C ARG A 26 24.81 10.09 -2.82
N GLN A 27 24.49 11.32 -3.20
CA GLN A 27 23.67 12.22 -2.39
C GLN A 27 22.25 11.63 -2.29
N VAL A 28 22.03 10.76 -1.31
CA VAL A 28 20.68 10.48 -0.80
C VAL A 28 20.31 11.66 0.09
N ARG A 29 19.63 12.65 -0.49
CA ARG A 29 18.99 13.70 0.30
C ARG A 29 17.91 13.02 1.13
N ARG A 30 18.21 12.74 2.41
CA ARG A 30 17.23 12.27 3.39
C ARG A 30 16.09 13.28 3.39
N LEU A 31 14.91 12.88 2.90
CA LEU A 31 13.68 13.58 3.21
C LEU A 31 13.49 13.43 4.73
N ARG A 32 13.84 14.49 5.46
CA ARG A 32 13.33 14.68 6.82
C ARG A 32 11.82 14.79 6.65
N ALA A 33 11.09 13.80 7.16
CA ALA A 33 9.70 14.02 7.49
C ALA A 33 9.65 15.29 8.33
N ALA A 34 8.89 16.28 7.90
CA ALA A 34 8.57 17.42 8.73
C ALA A 34 7.88 16.85 9.97
N SER A 35 8.61 16.81 11.08
CA SER A 35 8.04 16.54 12.39
C SER A 35 7.21 17.76 12.74
N HIS A 36 5.92 17.71 12.38
CA HIS A 36 4.94 18.35 13.23
C HIS A 36 5.10 17.71 14.60
N ARG A 37 5.39 18.54 15.61
CA ARG A 37 5.41 18.12 17.02
C ARG A 37 3.98 17.77 17.45
N GLY A 38 3.50 16.62 17.00
CA GLY A 38 2.43 15.86 17.62
C GLY A 38 3.06 14.58 18.14
N ARG A 39 2.89 14.29 19.43
CA ARG A 39 3.48 13.14 20.13
C ARG A 39 3.42 11.87 19.28
N GLY A 40 4.56 11.19 19.17
CA GLY A 40 4.63 9.81 18.69
C GLY A 40 3.74 8.93 19.57
N ARG A 41 2.66 8.43 18.97
CA ARG A 41 1.87 7.29 19.43
C ARG A 41 1.81 6.35 18.24
N SER A 42 2.22 5.11 18.43
CA SER A 42 1.90 4.04 17.48
C SER A 42 0.39 4.05 17.24
N SER A 43 -0.02 4.49 16.05
CA SER A 43 -1.14 4.00 15.25
C SER A 43 -2.37 3.38 15.96
N SER A 44 -2.92 4.01 17.00
CA SER A 44 -4.22 3.59 17.56
C SER A 44 -5.41 4.11 16.73
N GLY A 45 -5.22 4.39 15.43
CA GLY A 45 -6.20 5.08 14.58
C GLY A 45 -6.80 4.23 13.46
N TRP A 46 -6.00 3.38 12.78
CA TRP A 46 -6.41 2.72 11.53
C TRP A 46 -6.83 1.25 11.68
N ASP A 47 -6.50 0.63 12.81
CA ASP A 47 -6.90 -0.75 13.14
C ASP A 47 -8.20 -0.75 13.95
N HIS A 48 -9.26 -0.18 13.37
CA HIS A 48 -10.59 -0.19 13.96
C HIS A 48 -11.45 -1.30 13.33
N HIS A 49 -12.32 -1.90 14.14
CA HIS A 49 -13.23 -2.98 13.75
C HIS A 49 -14.66 -2.75 14.23
N VAL A 50 -14.96 -1.55 14.72
CA VAL A 50 -16.20 -1.23 15.41
C VAL A 50 -16.70 0.13 14.96
N ARG A 51 -18.01 0.27 14.77
CA ARG A 51 -18.71 1.53 14.46
C ARG A 51 -18.04 2.35 13.35
N GLU A 52 -17.83 1.73 12.20
CA GLU A 52 -17.14 2.36 11.05
C GLU A 52 -18.00 3.37 10.32
N GLY A 53 -19.32 3.17 10.32
CA GLY A 53 -20.33 4.15 9.93
C GLY A 53 -20.51 4.37 8.43
N GLY A 54 -20.14 3.41 7.58
CA GLY A 54 -20.43 3.46 6.13
C GLY A 54 -19.78 4.66 5.41
N SER A 55 -20.51 5.26 4.46
CA SER A 55 -20.06 6.36 3.59
C SER A 55 -19.79 7.68 4.31
N ASP A 56 -20.42 7.89 5.47
CA ASP A 56 -20.35 9.15 6.23
C ASP A 56 -19.77 8.93 7.63
N GLY A 57 -19.16 7.76 7.85
CA GLY A 57 -18.69 7.28 9.13
C GLY A 57 -17.26 7.68 9.47
N LEU A 58 -16.74 7.06 10.54
CA LEU A 58 -15.35 7.25 10.98
C LEU A 58 -14.38 6.89 9.86
N PHE A 59 -14.55 5.72 9.24
CA PHE A 59 -13.61 5.24 8.23
C PHE A 59 -13.62 6.13 6.98
N ALA A 60 -14.81 6.57 6.53
CA ALA A 60 -14.93 7.50 5.41
C ALA A 60 -14.23 8.84 5.68
N ARG A 61 -14.42 9.43 6.86
CA ARG A 61 -13.72 10.66 7.27
C ARG A 61 -12.20 10.49 7.31
N MET A 62 -11.74 9.33 7.79
CA MET A 62 -10.32 9.01 7.81
C MET A 62 -9.75 8.88 6.38
N LEU A 63 -10.45 8.19 5.48
CA LEU A 63 -10.07 8.10 4.07
C LEU A 63 -10.06 9.47 3.38
N ALA A 64 -11.03 10.33 3.67
CA ALA A 64 -11.04 11.71 3.18
C ALA A 64 -9.82 12.48 3.66
N HIS A 65 -9.52 12.44 4.96
CA HIS A 65 -8.34 13.09 5.54
C HIS A 65 -7.02 12.56 4.95
N LEU A 66 -6.92 11.25 4.67
CA LEU A 66 -5.79 10.66 3.95
C LEU A 66 -5.68 11.24 2.53
N GLY A 67 -6.80 11.33 1.81
CA GLY A 67 -6.88 11.92 0.47
C GLY A 67 -6.41 13.37 0.46
N ASP A 68 -6.92 14.20 1.37
CA ASP A 68 -6.55 15.61 1.52
C ASP A 68 -5.06 15.76 1.86
N SER A 69 -4.55 14.92 2.76
CA SER A 69 -3.12 14.91 3.13
C SER A 69 -2.22 14.56 1.95
N LEU A 70 -2.62 13.59 1.13
CA LEU A 70 -1.88 13.21 -0.09
C LEU A 70 -1.95 14.32 -1.15
N ALA A 71 -3.09 14.99 -1.28
CA ALA A 71 -3.27 16.12 -2.20
C ALA A 71 -2.43 17.33 -1.78
N ALA A 72 -2.43 17.67 -0.49
CA ALA A 72 -1.57 18.71 0.07
C ALA A 72 -0.09 18.38 -0.13
N PHE A 73 0.33 17.15 0.17
CA PHE A 73 1.70 16.68 -0.07
C PHE A 73 2.12 16.81 -1.55
N ALA A 74 1.24 16.43 -2.48
CA ALA A 74 1.52 16.57 -3.91
C ALA A 74 1.65 18.05 -4.33
N THR A 75 0.81 18.92 -3.77
CA THR A 75 0.83 20.37 -4.01
C THR A 75 2.14 20.98 -3.49
N ASP A 76 2.54 20.65 -2.27
CA ASP A 76 3.75 21.16 -1.61
C ASP A 76 5.03 20.75 -2.34
N LEU A 77 5.04 19.58 -2.98
CA LEU A 77 6.18 19.14 -3.80
C LEU A 77 6.36 19.98 -5.07
N GLY A 78 5.29 20.60 -5.59
CA GLY A 78 5.32 21.40 -6.81
C GLY A 78 6.02 20.68 -7.97
N PRO A 79 7.03 21.28 -8.62
CA PRO A 79 7.76 20.64 -9.73
C PRO A 79 8.43 19.30 -9.37
N HIS A 80 8.76 19.06 -8.10
CA HIS A 80 9.39 17.81 -7.67
C HIS A 80 8.44 16.61 -7.75
N PHE A 81 7.13 16.85 -7.70
CA PHE A 81 6.13 15.79 -7.76
C PHE A 81 6.23 14.96 -9.06
N ALA A 82 6.70 15.58 -10.15
CA ALA A 82 6.98 14.90 -11.42
C ALA A 82 7.96 13.73 -11.29
N ARG A 83 8.82 13.75 -10.25
CA ARG A 83 9.85 12.75 -9.95
C ARG A 83 9.57 11.99 -8.66
N THR A 84 8.40 12.15 -8.08
CA THR A 84 8.00 11.49 -6.83
C THR A 84 7.00 10.38 -7.13
N PHE A 85 7.17 9.27 -6.42
CA PHE A 85 6.23 8.15 -6.37
C PHE A 85 5.81 7.93 -4.92
N VAL A 86 4.51 7.84 -4.70
CA VAL A 86 3.90 7.52 -3.40
C VAL A 86 3.07 6.26 -3.58
N LEU A 87 3.33 5.27 -2.72
CA LEU A 87 2.54 4.06 -2.59
C LEU A 87 1.98 3.98 -1.17
N THR A 88 0.67 3.84 -1.05
CA THR A 88 -0.02 3.62 0.22
C THR A 88 -0.63 2.23 0.19
N MET A 89 -0.45 1.42 1.24
CA MET A 89 -1.14 0.13 1.38
C MET A 89 -1.57 -0.11 2.81
N THR A 90 -2.48 -1.06 2.96
CA THR A 90 -2.84 -1.63 4.25
C THR A 90 -2.02 -2.90 4.51
N GLY A 91 -1.79 -3.22 5.79
CA GLY A 91 -1.15 -4.50 6.17
C GLY A 91 -2.06 -5.72 6.02
N PHE A 92 -3.38 -5.50 6.01
CA PHE A 92 -4.44 -6.50 5.87
C PHE A 92 -5.58 -5.98 4.98
N GLY A 93 -6.35 -6.90 4.38
CA GLY A 93 -7.63 -6.58 3.75
C GLY A 93 -8.75 -6.46 4.78
N ARG A 94 -9.93 -6.00 4.37
CA ARG A 94 -11.12 -5.99 5.25
C ARG A 94 -12.12 -7.05 4.77
N THR A 95 -12.89 -7.62 5.70
CA THR A 95 -13.99 -8.53 5.34
C THR A 95 -14.99 -7.81 4.43
N CYS A 96 -15.62 -8.52 3.48
CA CYS A 96 -16.64 -7.91 2.63
C CYS A 96 -17.92 -7.60 3.42
N GLN A 97 -18.26 -8.48 4.36
CA GLN A 97 -19.44 -8.32 5.23
C GLN A 97 -19.09 -7.56 6.51
N GLU A 98 -20.08 -6.83 7.02
CA GLU A 98 -20.05 -6.19 8.34
C GLU A 98 -20.02 -7.27 9.44
N ASN A 99 -19.30 -6.99 10.53
CA ASN A 99 -19.27 -7.80 11.74
C ASN A 99 -20.36 -7.35 12.73
N GLY A 100 -20.55 -8.10 13.82
CA GLY A 100 -21.57 -7.79 14.83
C GLY A 100 -21.37 -6.48 15.61
N ASN A 101 -20.26 -5.77 15.39
CA ASN A 101 -19.94 -4.51 16.07
C ASN A 101 -20.08 -3.30 15.15
N THR A 102 -20.81 -3.41 14.04
CA THR A 102 -21.00 -2.33 13.04
C THR A 102 -19.68 -1.84 12.42
N GLY A 103 -18.74 -2.78 12.22
CA GLY A 103 -17.47 -2.56 11.53
C GLY A 103 -17.09 -3.76 10.67
N THR A 104 -15.86 -3.87 10.22
CA THR A 104 -15.38 -5.03 9.44
C THR A 104 -14.15 -5.64 10.10
N GLY A 105 -13.94 -6.95 9.94
CA GLY A 105 -12.77 -7.64 10.47
C GLY A 105 -11.54 -7.53 9.55
N HIS A 106 -10.42 -8.13 9.98
CA HIS A 106 -9.33 -8.47 9.07
C HIS A 106 -9.83 -9.46 8.01
N GLY A 107 -9.39 -9.26 6.78
CA GLY A 107 -9.72 -10.06 5.61
C GLY A 107 -8.54 -10.16 4.64
N HIS A 108 -8.73 -10.94 3.59
CA HIS A 108 -7.65 -11.36 2.71
C HIS A 108 -7.14 -10.28 1.74
N GLY A 109 -8.01 -9.73 0.89
CA GLY A 109 -7.66 -8.78 -0.16
C GLY A 109 -7.87 -7.31 0.23
N GLY A 110 -6.86 -6.47 -0.02
CA GLY A 110 -6.91 -5.02 0.24
C GLY A 110 -6.90 -4.15 -1.01
N ALA A 111 -6.61 -2.86 -0.84
CA ALA A 111 -6.36 -1.90 -1.92
C ALA A 111 -5.09 -1.07 -1.58
N MET A 112 -4.30 -0.71 -2.59
CA MET A 112 -3.09 0.09 -2.47
C MET A 112 -3.15 1.30 -3.37
N PHE A 113 -2.89 2.50 -2.87
CA PHE A 113 -2.96 3.70 -3.69
C PHE A 113 -1.60 4.10 -4.24
N ALA A 114 -1.43 4.18 -5.57
CA ALA A 114 -0.30 4.87 -6.19
C ALA A 114 -0.66 6.30 -6.61
N LEU A 115 0.32 7.19 -6.45
CA LEU A 115 0.29 8.59 -6.81
C LEU A 115 1.69 9.03 -7.25
N GLY A 116 1.80 9.91 -8.25
CA GLY A 116 3.09 10.45 -8.69
C GLY A 116 3.14 10.78 -10.18
N GLY A 117 4.13 11.59 -10.59
CA GLY A 117 4.22 12.07 -11.99
C GLY A 117 4.41 10.97 -13.04
N LYS A 118 5.05 9.85 -12.66
CA LYS A 118 5.27 8.69 -13.54
C LYS A 118 4.16 7.64 -13.47
N VAL A 119 3.17 7.81 -12.59
CA VAL A 119 2.06 6.86 -12.46
C VAL A 119 1.11 7.03 -13.64
N LYS A 120 0.80 5.92 -14.34
CA LYS A 120 -0.25 5.86 -15.35
C LYS A 120 -1.62 5.75 -14.66
N GLY A 121 -2.03 6.89 -14.09
CA GLY A 121 -3.25 7.07 -13.30
C GLY A 121 -4.55 6.95 -14.09
N GLY A 122 -5.68 7.25 -13.40
CA GLY A 122 -7.00 7.31 -14.02
C GLY A 122 -7.73 5.97 -14.17
N LYS A 123 -7.18 4.88 -13.63
CA LYS A 123 -7.82 3.55 -13.66
C LYS A 123 -7.43 2.69 -12.45
N VAL A 124 -8.18 1.62 -12.24
CA VAL A 124 -7.83 0.52 -11.32
C VAL A 124 -6.90 -0.45 -12.05
N TRP A 125 -5.84 -0.87 -11.38
CA TRP A 125 -4.92 -1.88 -11.90
C TRP A 125 -5.15 -3.21 -11.18
N GLY A 126 -5.02 -4.32 -11.93
CA GLY A 126 -5.42 -5.65 -11.48
C GLY A 126 -6.83 -6.02 -11.94
N ARG A 127 -7.32 -7.17 -11.47
CA ARG A 127 -8.69 -7.64 -11.77
C ARG A 127 -9.62 -7.27 -10.61
N TRP A 128 -10.85 -6.87 -10.92
CA TRP A 128 -11.90 -6.66 -9.93
C TRP A 128 -13.00 -7.70 -10.12
N PRO A 129 -13.08 -8.74 -9.28
CA PRO A 129 -14.08 -9.80 -9.42
C PRO A 129 -15.46 -9.38 -8.90
N GLY A 130 -15.59 -8.20 -8.27
CA GLY A 130 -16.84 -7.75 -7.65
C GLY A 130 -16.97 -8.14 -6.17
N LEU A 131 -18.17 -7.89 -5.64
CA LEU A 131 -18.57 -8.22 -4.26
C LEU A 131 -19.67 -9.30 -4.21
N ALA A 132 -20.02 -9.90 -5.34
CA ALA A 132 -20.97 -11.01 -5.37
C ALA A 132 -20.39 -12.19 -4.57
N GLU A 133 -21.24 -12.90 -3.84
CA GLU A 133 -20.83 -13.96 -2.90
C GLU A 133 -19.95 -15.03 -3.56
N ASN A 134 -20.30 -15.45 -4.78
CA ASN A 134 -19.53 -16.42 -5.58
C ASN A 134 -18.18 -15.89 -6.09
N SER A 135 -17.92 -14.59 -5.92
CA SER A 135 -16.70 -13.91 -6.33
C SER A 135 -15.78 -13.60 -5.13
N LEU A 136 -16.25 -13.89 -3.91
CA LEU A 136 -15.49 -13.74 -2.67
C LEU A 136 -14.61 -14.96 -2.42
N TYR A 137 -13.41 -14.70 -1.90
CA TYR A 137 -12.54 -15.74 -1.35
C TYR A 137 -13.21 -16.36 -0.12
N GLU A 138 -13.41 -17.67 -0.18
CA GLU A 138 -14.11 -18.44 0.86
C GLU A 138 -15.49 -17.87 1.22
N GLY A 139 -16.16 -17.18 0.27
CA GLY A 139 -17.50 -16.59 0.48
C GLY A 139 -17.53 -15.39 1.44
N ARG A 140 -16.37 -14.92 1.94
CA ARG A 140 -16.28 -13.92 3.01
C ARG A 140 -15.41 -12.72 2.64
N ASP A 141 -14.27 -13.01 2.03
CA ASP A 141 -13.21 -12.05 1.85
C ASP A 141 -13.05 -11.64 0.40
N LEU A 142 -12.43 -10.50 0.24
CA LEU A 142 -12.03 -10.01 -1.06
C LEU A 142 -10.92 -10.89 -1.66
N ALA A 143 -11.14 -11.42 -2.87
CA ALA A 143 -10.11 -12.20 -3.56
C ALA A 143 -8.89 -11.34 -3.93
N VAL A 144 -7.70 -11.90 -3.66
CA VAL A 144 -6.43 -11.29 -4.06
C VAL A 144 -6.16 -11.61 -5.52
N THR A 145 -6.01 -10.57 -6.33
CA THR A 145 -5.80 -10.70 -7.78
C THR A 145 -4.41 -10.27 -8.23
N THR A 146 -3.65 -9.62 -7.35
CA THR A 146 -2.32 -9.08 -7.62
C THR A 146 -1.45 -9.34 -6.40
N ASP A 147 -0.22 -9.79 -6.57
CA ASP A 147 0.70 -9.91 -5.46
C ASP A 147 1.27 -8.52 -5.12
N PHE A 148 1.37 -8.16 -3.84
CA PHE A 148 1.95 -6.86 -3.47
C PHE A 148 3.40 -6.75 -3.94
N ARG A 149 4.11 -7.88 -3.96
CA ARG A 149 5.51 -7.95 -4.35
C ARG A 149 5.71 -7.58 -5.82
N ASP A 150 4.73 -7.84 -6.69
CA ASP A 150 4.78 -7.37 -8.08
C ASP A 150 4.71 -5.84 -8.16
N VAL A 151 3.85 -5.21 -7.33
CA VAL A 151 3.73 -3.74 -7.25
C VAL A 151 5.04 -3.12 -6.75
N PHE A 152 5.63 -3.69 -5.69
CA PHE A 152 6.90 -3.23 -5.16
C PHE A 152 8.07 -3.46 -6.12
N ALA A 153 8.15 -4.63 -6.76
CA ALA A 153 9.22 -4.93 -7.71
C ALA A 153 9.21 -3.93 -8.87
N GLU A 154 8.05 -3.66 -9.47
CA GLU A 154 7.94 -2.64 -10.52
C GLU A 154 8.29 -1.24 -10.02
N ALA A 155 7.88 -0.87 -8.81
CA ALA A 155 8.23 0.42 -8.23
C ALA A 155 9.73 0.60 -7.99
N LEU A 156 10.38 -0.41 -7.41
CA LEU A 156 11.82 -0.39 -7.12
C LEU A 156 12.65 -0.35 -8.41
N GLU A 157 12.27 -1.13 -9.40
CA GLU A 157 12.96 -1.14 -10.69
C GLU A 157 12.77 0.16 -11.45
N SER A 158 11.53 0.65 -11.59
CA SER A 158 11.24 1.88 -12.34
C SER A 158 11.83 3.13 -11.69
N GLN A 159 11.82 3.21 -10.36
CA GLN A 159 12.26 4.42 -9.65
C GLN A 159 13.74 4.40 -9.27
N LEU A 160 14.30 3.23 -8.93
CA LEU A 160 15.66 3.10 -8.41
C LEU A 160 16.59 2.30 -9.32
N GLY A 161 16.09 1.65 -10.37
CA GLY A 161 16.86 0.68 -11.15
C GLY A 161 17.27 -0.54 -10.33
N PHE A 162 16.51 -0.86 -9.27
CA PHE A 162 16.83 -1.94 -8.35
C PHE A 162 15.97 -3.17 -8.67
N GLU A 163 16.60 -4.20 -9.23
CA GLU A 163 15.98 -5.51 -9.40
C GLU A 163 15.95 -6.25 -8.06
N VAL A 164 14.77 -6.74 -7.67
CA VAL A 164 14.58 -7.41 -6.38
C VAL A 164 15.26 -8.78 -6.41
N PRO A 165 16.32 -9.02 -5.60
CA PRO A 165 16.97 -10.31 -5.59
C PRO A 165 16.03 -11.41 -5.09
N ARG A 166 16.11 -12.60 -5.68
CA ARG A 166 15.30 -13.76 -5.26
C ARG A 166 15.45 -14.10 -3.76
N ALA A 167 16.62 -13.82 -3.19
CA ALA A 167 16.88 -14.04 -1.77
C ALA A 167 16.05 -13.13 -0.84
N PHE A 168 15.60 -11.97 -1.31
CA PHE A 168 14.81 -11.03 -0.51
C PHE A 168 13.37 -11.50 -0.31
N PHE A 169 12.80 -12.17 -1.31
CA PHE A 169 11.49 -12.83 -1.21
C PHE A 169 11.61 -14.29 -1.67
N PRO A 170 12.01 -15.21 -0.77
CA PRO A 170 11.97 -16.63 -1.05
C PRO A 170 10.57 -17.03 -1.52
N GLN A 171 10.49 -17.84 -2.58
CA GLN A 171 9.25 -18.29 -3.23
C GLN A 171 8.46 -17.23 -4.01
N PHE A 172 8.87 -15.95 -4.03
CA PHE A 172 8.27 -14.98 -4.94
C PHE A 172 8.66 -15.32 -6.38
N GLN A 173 7.65 -15.59 -7.20
CA GLN A 173 7.78 -15.69 -8.65
C GLN A 173 7.11 -14.47 -9.23
N ARG A 174 7.92 -13.66 -9.93
CA ARG A 174 7.44 -12.42 -10.50
C ARG A 174 6.37 -12.69 -11.55
N GLY A 175 5.22 -12.05 -11.40
CA GLY A 175 4.16 -12.08 -12.39
C GLY A 175 4.51 -11.24 -13.62
N LYS A 176 3.56 -11.16 -14.56
CA LYS A 176 3.65 -10.21 -15.67
C LYS A 176 3.74 -8.79 -15.09
N ALA A 177 4.63 -7.97 -15.65
CA ALA A 177 4.72 -6.56 -15.29
C ALA A 177 3.35 -5.88 -15.37
N LEU A 178 2.99 -5.14 -14.32
CA LEU A 178 1.70 -4.46 -14.23
C LEU A 178 1.69 -3.27 -15.22
N GLY A 179 2.84 -2.63 -15.43
CA GLY A 179 3.02 -1.55 -16.40
C GLY A 179 2.37 -0.23 -15.97
N PHE A 180 2.18 -0.05 -14.67
CA PHE A 180 1.52 1.10 -14.06
C PHE A 180 2.45 2.31 -13.91
N LEU A 181 3.77 2.11 -14.06
CA LEU A 181 4.76 3.18 -14.15
C LEU A 181 5.24 3.41 -15.59
N ARG A 182 5.66 4.65 -15.86
CA ARG A 182 6.35 5.08 -17.09
C ARG A 182 7.85 4.92 -16.97
#